data_AF-A0A2G6DTP9-F1
#
_entry.id   AF-A0A2G6DTP9-F1
#
_cell.length_a   1.000
_cell.length_b   1.000
_cell.length_c   1.000
_cell.angle_alpha   90.00
_cell.angle_beta   90.00
_cell.angle_gamma   90.00
#
_symmetry.space_group_name_H-M   'P 1'
#
loop_
_entity.id
_entity.type
_entity.pdbx_description
1 polymer ?
#
loop_
_entity_poly.entity_id
_entity_poly.type
_entity_poly.pdbx_seq_one_letter_code
_entity_poly.pdbx_strand_id
1 'polypeptide(L)'
;MSAESCTPAAPHTSTGSTPPVALRRSTTREHHGDVFVDHYEWLRDKTDPMVIDHLTAENAYAEAVTAHLGELREQLFEDVKARTQET
;
A
#
# COMPACT_ATOMS: atom_id res chain seq x y z
N MET A 1 10.14 -40.46 -16.00
CA MET A 1 9.02 -39.84 -15.27
C MET A 1 9.56 -39.42 -13.91
N SER A 2 10.17 -38.23 -13.84
CA SER A 2 10.62 -37.64 -12.57
C SER A 2 9.54 -36.69 -12.12
N ALA A 3 8.91 -36.98 -10.99
CA ALA A 3 8.01 -36.06 -10.33
C ALA A 3 8.86 -34.98 -9.65
N GLU A 4 8.84 -33.77 -10.18
CA GLU A 4 9.32 -32.59 -9.44
C GLU A 4 8.42 -32.42 -8.22
N SER A 5 9.03 -32.66 -7.06
CA SER A 5 8.40 -32.49 -5.76
C SER A 5 8.27 -30.99 -5.52
N CYS A 6 7.05 -30.47 -5.64
CA CYS A 6 6.73 -29.11 -5.23
C CYS A 6 6.87 -29.03 -3.70
N THR A 7 7.98 -28.48 -3.23
CA THR A 7 8.17 -28.09 -1.83
C THR A 7 7.28 -26.87 -1.55
N PRO A 8 6.38 -26.89 -0.55
CA PRO A 8 5.61 -25.70 -0.20
C PRO A 8 6.56 -24.63 0.37
N ALA A 9 6.52 -23.43 -0.22
CA ALA A 9 7.23 -22.26 0.27
C ALA A 9 6.74 -21.91 1.69
N ALA A 10 7.68 -21.69 2.61
CA ALA A 10 7.38 -21.26 3.97
C ALA A 10 6.62 -19.92 3.99
N PRO A 11 5.75 -19.68 4.99
CA PRO A 11 5.10 -18.39 5.13
C PRO A 11 6.17 -17.32 5.35
N HIS A 12 6.18 -16.29 4.49
CA HIS A 12 6.98 -15.09 4.73
C HIS A 12 6.33 -14.32 5.88
N THR A 13 6.79 -14.57 7.10
CA THR A 13 6.36 -13.82 8.28
C THR A 13 6.95 -12.42 8.19
N SER A 14 6.20 -11.46 7.64
CA SER A 14 6.58 -10.05 7.66
C SER A 14 6.60 -9.59 9.13
N THR A 15 7.77 -9.62 9.74
CA THR A 15 8.00 -9.20 11.13
C THR A 15 8.27 -7.71 11.11
N GLY A 16 7.27 -6.89 11.47
CA GLY A 16 7.47 -5.46 11.66
C GLY A 16 6.22 -4.65 11.34
N SER A 17 5.80 -3.82 12.31
CA SER A 17 4.64 -2.90 12.33
C SER A 17 3.25 -3.52 12.06
N THR A 18 2.24 -3.01 12.76
CA THR A 18 0.83 -3.35 12.48
C THR A 18 0.29 -2.34 11.48
N PRO A 19 -0.42 -2.76 10.42
CA PRO A 19 -1.01 -1.82 9.46
C PRO A 19 -2.07 -0.96 10.15
N PRO A 20 -2.14 0.35 9.85
CA PRO A 20 -3.19 1.19 10.40
C PRO A 20 -4.55 0.79 9.82
N VAL A 21 -5.58 0.80 10.66
CA VAL A 21 -6.92 0.37 10.25
C VAL A 21 -7.77 1.61 9.95
N ALA A 22 -8.23 1.74 8.70
CA ALA A 22 -9.15 2.80 8.29
C ALA A 22 -10.49 2.69 9.04
N LEU A 23 -10.96 3.84 9.55
CA LEU A 23 -12.28 3.95 10.15
C LEU A 23 -13.37 3.69 9.10
N ARG A 24 -14.41 2.96 9.48
CA ARG A 24 -15.60 2.76 8.64
C ARG A 24 -16.67 3.78 9.01
N ARG A 25 -16.99 4.68 8.07
CA ARG A 25 -18.05 5.69 8.18
C ARG A 25 -18.99 5.54 7.00
N SER A 26 -20.21 5.06 7.24
CA SER A 26 -21.21 4.88 6.19
C SER A 26 -21.62 6.22 5.59
N THR A 27 -21.28 6.43 4.32
CA THR A 27 -21.75 7.55 3.52
C THR A 27 -22.52 7.02 2.32
N THR A 28 -23.77 7.47 2.16
CA THR A 28 -24.60 7.04 1.03
C THR A 28 -24.34 7.92 -0.19
N ARG A 29 -24.15 7.29 -1.35
CA ARG A 29 -24.08 7.95 -2.65
C ARG A 29 -25.18 7.39 -3.54
N GLU A 30 -25.84 8.27 -4.28
CA GLU A 30 -26.84 7.88 -5.28
C GLU A 30 -26.29 8.22 -6.67
N HIS A 31 -26.35 7.26 -7.58
CA HIS A 31 -25.93 7.46 -8.96
C HIS A 31 -26.87 6.69 -9.89
N HIS A 32 -27.51 7.39 -10.83
CA HIS A 32 -28.49 6.82 -11.77
C HIS A 32 -29.63 6.00 -11.12
N GLY A 33 -30.07 6.39 -9.92
CA GLY A 33 -31.12 5.68 -9.17
C GLY A 33 -30.61 4.48 -8.38
N ASP A 34 -29.31 4.15 -8.46
CA ASP A 34 -28.68 3.16 -7.61
C ASP A 34 -28.10 3.82 -6.35
N VAL A 35 -28.43 3.25 -5.20
CA VAL A 35 -27.94 3.72 -3.90
C VAL A 35 -26.80 2.81 -3.44
N PHE A 36 -25.62 3.39 -3.22
CA PHE A 36 -24.43 2.70 -2.74
C PHE A 36 -23.95 3.31 -1.41
N VAL A 37 -23.71 2.46 -0.41
CA VAL A 37 -23.11 2.88 0.87
C VAL A 37 -21.60 2.70 0.79
N ASP A 38 -20.88 3.81 0.71
CA ASP A 38 -19.42 3.83 0.77
C ASP A 38 -18.97 4.09 2.21
N HIS A 39 -18.36 3.08 2.85
CA HIS A 39 -17.84 3.20 4.22
C HIS A 39 -16.55 4.02 4.32
N TYR A 40 -15.96 4.41 3.19
CA TYR A 40 -14.64 5.03 3.10
C TYR A 40 -14.65 6.34 2.30
N GLU A 41 -15.83 6.91 2.00
CA GLU A 41 -15.94 8.18 1.28
C GLU A 41 -15.15 9.32 1.95
N TRP A 42 -14.98 9.27 3.27
CA TRP A 42 -14.21 10.26 4.02
C TRP A 42 -12.74 10.35 3.56
N LEU A 43 -12.15 9.26 3.02
CA LEU A 43 -10.78 9.27 2.46
C LEU A 43 -10.64 10.12 1.18
N ARG A 44 -11.75 10.56 0.60
CA ARG A 44 -11.75 11.37 -0.62
C ARG A 44 -11.31 12.81 -0.37
N ASP A 45 -11.58 13.34 0.83
CA ASP A 45 -11.21 14.72 1.18
C ASP A 45 -9.72 14.81 1.52
N LYS A 46 -8.94 15.28 0.55
CA LYS A 46 -7.47 15.39 0.66
C LYS A 46 -7.02 16.44 1.66
N THR A 47 -7.92 17.31 2.12
CA THR A 47 -7.61 18.40 3.05
C THR A 47 -8.06 18.11 4.47
N ASP A 48 -8.86 17.06 4.68
CA ASP A 48 -9.31 16.65 6.01
C ASP A 48 -8.11 16.15 6.84
N PRO A 49 -7.85 16.70 8.03
CA PRO A 49 -6.77 16.27 8.92
C PRO A 49 -6.81 14.77 9.24
N MET A 50 -8.00 14.16 9.35
CA MET A 50 -8.13 12.73 9.62
C MET A 50 -7.61 11.87 8.46
N VAL A 51 -7.80 12.34 7.23
CA VAL A 51 -7.28 11.65 6.03
C VAL A 51 -5.77 11.75 5.99
N ILE A 52 -5.23 12.95 6.26
CA ILE A 52 -3.79 13.19 6.29
C ILE A 52 -3.13 12.32 7.39
N ASP A 53 -3.71 12.25 8.58
CA ASP A 53 -3.21 11.43 9.68
C ASP A 53 -3.19 9.94 9.31
N HIS A 54 -4.27 9.45 8.69
CA HIS A 54 -4.34 8.06 8.27
C HIS A 54 -3.31 7.74 7.18
N LEU A 55 -3.17 8.59 6.16
CA LEU A 55 -2.17 8.42 5.10
C LEU A 55 -0.74 8.52 5.63
N THR A 56 -0.49 9.37 6.63
CA THR A 56 0.82 9.46 7.29
C THR A 56 1.14 8.17 8.05
N ALA A 57 0.15 7.58 8.73
CA ALA A 57 0.32 6.29 9.39
C ALA A 57 0.58 5.16 8.38
N GLU A 58 -0.11 5.16 7.24
CA GLU A 58 0.12 4.20 6.15
C GLU A 58 1.53 4.33 5.57
N ASN A 59 1.99 5.56 5.32
CA ASN A 59 3.36 5.82 4.85
C ASN A 59 4.42 5.34 5.85
N ALA A 60 4.20 5.60 7.15
CA ALA A 60 5.11 5.14 8.20
C ALA A 60 5.17 3.61 8.29
N TYR A 61 4.01 2.95 8.15
CA TYR A 61 3.94 1.50 8.05
C TYR A 61 4.71 0.99 6.83
N ALA A 62 4.48 1.58 5.65
CA ALA A 62 5.15 1.22 4.41
C ALA A 62 6.68 1.36 4.51
N GLU A 63 7.18 2.48 5.04
CA GLU A 63 8.62 2.65 5.27
C GLU A 63 9.16 1.61 6.26
N ALA A 64 8.45 1.34 7.36
CA ALA A 64 8.89 0.34 8.35
C ALA A 64 8.99 -1.07 7.75
N VAL A 65 7.99 -1.51 6.97
CA VAL A 65 8.01 -2.85 6.37
C VAL A 65 8.97 -2.94 5.19
N THR A 66 9.24 -1.85 4.48
CA THR A 66 10.16 -1.83 3.32
C THR A 66 11.58 -1.39 3.67
N ALA A 67 11.87 -0.99 4.91
CA ALA A 67 13.18 -0.47 5.34
C ALA A 67 14.34 -1.42 4.98
N HIS A 68 14.13 -2.73 5.13
CA HIS A 68 15.11 -3.76 4.81
C HIS A 68 15.48 -3.85 3.32
N LEU A 69 14.69 -3.23 2.43
CA LEU A 69 14.93 -3.17 0.99
C LEU A 69 15.63 -1.87 0.56
N GLY A 70 16.06 -1.03 1.51
CA GLY A 70 16.62 0.29 1.23
C GLY A 70 17.79 0.28 0.24
N GLU A 71 18.78 -0.60 0.45
CA GLU A 71 19.95 -0.71 -0.44
C GLU A 71 19.56 -1.14 -1.86
N LEU A 72 18.63 -2.10 -1.98
CA LEU A 72 18.15 -2.57 -3.29
C LEU A 72 17.37 -1.46 -4.01
N ARG A 73 16.54 -0.70 -3.28
CA ARG A 73 15.77 0.44 -3.81
C ARG A 73 16.71 1.51 -4.39
N GLU A 74 17.80 1.83 -3.70
CA GLU A 74 18.78 2.81 -4.18
C GLU A 74 19.53 2.34 -5.43
N GLN A 75 19.98 1.08 -5.45
CA GLN A 75 20.65 0.51 -6.63
C GLN A 75 19.76 0.54 -7.87
N LEU A 76 18.49 0.16 -7.73
CA LEU A 76 17.53 0.18 -8.84
C LEU A 76 17.23 1.61 -9.30
N PHE A 77 17.14 2.56 -8.38
CA PHE A 77 16.93 3.97 -8.73
C PHE A 77 18.07 4.52 -9.59
N GLU A 78 19.32 4.27 -9.21
CA GLU A 78 20.49 4.72 -9.98
C GLU A 78 20.57 4.04 -11.35
N ASP A 79 20.24 2.75 -11.46
CA ASP A 79 20.20 2.04 -12.74
C ASP A 79 19.14 2.61 -13.69
N VAL A 80 17.91 2.86 -13.20
CA VAL A 80 16.84 3.46 -14.00
C VAL A 80 17.22 4.87 -14.44
N LYS A 81 17.79 5.68 -13.53
CA LYS A 81 18.26 7.03 -13.83
C LYS A 81 19.34 7.01 -14.92
N ALA A 82 20.34 6.14 -14.81
CA ALA A 82 21.41 6.01 -15.78
C ALA A 82 20.91 5.60 -17.19
N ARG A 83 19.76 4.93 -17.27
CA ARG A 83 19.14 4.46 -18.52
C ARG A 83 18.06 5.40 -19.06
N THR A 84 17.70 6.45 -18.33
CA THR A 84 16.65 7.40 -18.75
C THR A 84 17.30 8.51 -19.57
N GLN A 85 16.89 8.63 -20.84
CA GLN A 85 17.31 9.72 -21.72
C GLN A 85 16.44 10.95 -21.47
N GLU A 86 17.01 12.00 -20.86
CA GLU A 86 16.36 13.31 -20.76
C GLU A 86 16.39 13.99 -22.14
N THR A 87 15.22 14.23 -22.74
CA THR A 87 15.05 14.98 -23.99
C THR A 87 14.20 16.22 -23.73
#